data_AF-A0A967GSK3-F1
#
_entry.id   AF-A0A967GSK3-F1
#
_cell.length_a   1.000
_cell.length_b   1.000
_cell.length_c   1.000
_cell.angle_alpha   90.00
_cell.angle_beta   90.00
_cell.angle_gamma   90.00
#
_symmetry.space_group_name_H-M   'P 1'
#
loop_
_entity.id
_entity.type
_entity.pdbx_description
1 polymer ?
#
loop_
_entity_poly.entity_id
_entity_poly.type
_entity_poly.pdbx_seq_one_letter_code
_entity_poly.pdbx_strand_id
1 'polypeptide(L)'
;MGSYIGALWACGYSGPDLEDLAAEIQDRKRLWKLADPVIPPVSGLFYGHKAKRHLMQSIGGLSFEDLTRRLLIVTFDLDTKERLVIR
;
A
#
# COMPACT_ATOMS: atom_id res chain seq x y z
N MET A 1 -5.44 0.67 -4.26
CA MET A 1 -5.56 1.87 -3.41
C MET A 1 -6.45 1.67 -2.19
N GLY A 2 -7.65 1.06 -2.28
CA GLY A 2 -8.51 0.86 -1.11
C GLY A 2 -7.87 0.09 0.05
N SER A 3 -7.13 -1.00 -0.24
CA SER A 3 -6.38 -1.76 0.77
C SER A 3 -5.25 -0.96 1.43
N TYR A 4 -4.62 -0.06 0.69
CA TYR A 4 -3.57 0.81 1.19
C TYR A 4 -4.11 1.79 2.23
N ILE A 5 -5.21 2.49 1.92
CA ILE A 5 -5.88 3.40 2.87
C ILE A 5 -6.48 2.62 4.04
N GLY A 6 -7.08 1.45 3.76
CA GLY A 6 -7.63 0.57 4.79
C GLY A 6 -6.57 0.10 5.80
N ALA A 7 -5.35 -0.19 5.35
CA ALA A 7 -4.25 -0.57 6.24
C ALA A 7 -3.85 0.57 7.19
N LEU A 8 -3.76 1.80 6.68
CA LEU A 8 -3.45 2.99 7.50
C LEU A 8 -4.57 3.28 8.52
N TRP A 9 -5.82 3.24 8.07
CA TRP A 9 -6.97 3.39 8.95
C TRP A 9 -6.99 2.30 10.05
N ALA A 10 -6.69 1.06 9.68
CA ALA A 10 -6.68 -0.06 10.61
C ALA A 10 -5.55 0.03 11.63
N CYS A 11 -4.38 0.57 11.27
CA CYS A 11 -3.27 0.77 12.19
C CYS A 11 -3.42 1.99 13.12
N GLY A 12 -4.48 2.78 12.95
CA GLY A 12 -4.85 3.82 13.92
C GLY A 12 -4.95 5.24 13.36
N TYR A 13 -4.63 5.45 12.08
CA TYR A 13 -4.71 6.79 11.47
C TYR A 13 -6.15 7.31 11.51
N SER A 14 -6.30 8.60 11.77
CA SER A 14 -7.57 9.32 11.71
C SER A 14 -7.87 9.82 10.29
N GLY A 15 -9.10 10.27 10.04
CA GLY A 15 -9.47 10.89 8.77
C GLY A 15 -8.56 12.06 8.37
N PRO A 16 -8.29 13.02 9.26
CA PRO A 16 -7.34 14.09 9.03
C PRO A 16 -5.92 13.60 8.70
N ASP A 17 -5.39 12.60 9.41
CA ASP A 17 -4.05 12.06 9.13
C ASP A 17 -3.96 11.48 7.71
N LEU A 18 -5.03 10.84 7.24
CA LEU A 18 -5.12 10.29 5.89
C LEU A 18 -5.24 11.39 4.83
N GLU A 19 -5.91 12.50 5.14
CA GLU A 19 -6.01 13.67 4.26
C GLU A 19 -4.65 14.35 4.10
N ASP A 20 -3.93 14.57 5.19
CA ASP A 20 -2.57 15.13 5.17
C ASP A 20 -1.61 14.24 4.36
N LEU A 21 -1.67 12.92 4.58
CA LEU A 21 -0.86 11.96 3.81
C LEU A 21 -1.23 11.98 2.31
N ALA A 22 -2.51 12.12 1.98
CA ALA A 22 -2.96 12.22 0.60
C ALA A 22 -2.48 13.53 -0.05
N ALA A 23 -2.54 14.65 0.67
CA ALA A 23 -2.04 15.94 0.23
C ALA A 23 -0.53 15.90 -0.05
N GLU A 24 0.24 15.18 0.76
CA GLU A 24 1.67 14.96 0.52
C GLU A 24 1.97 14.20 -0.79
N ILE A 25 1.04 13.36 -1.25
CA ILE A 25 1.18 12.53 -2.46
C ILE A 25 0.64 13.26 -3.72
N GLN A 26 -0.14 14.34 -3.59
CA GLN A 26 -0.74 15.06 -4.72
C GLN A 26 0.27 15.74 -5.66
N ASP A 27 1.48 16.06 -5.20
CA ASP A 27 2.52 16.62 -6.07
C ASP A 27 2.93 15.61 -7.14
N ARG A 28 2.73 15.93 -8.43
CA ARG A 28 3.14 15.12 -9.59
C ARG A 28 4.59 14.65 -9.51
N LYS A 29 5.49 15.46 -8.93
CA LYS A 29 6.90 15.08 -8.72
C LYS A 29 7.05 13.99 -7.65
N ARG A 30 6.25 14.02 -6.58
CA ARG A 30 6.24 12.99 -5.52
C ARG A 30 5.52 11.72 -5.97
N LEU A 31 4.46 11.84 -6.77
CA LEU A 31 3.83 10.72 -7.47
C LEU A 31 4.82 10.00 -8.41
N TRP A 32 5.62 10.75 -9.17
CA TRP A 32 6.73 10.19 -9.95
C TRP A 32 7.81 9.54 -9.07
N LYS A 33 8.03 10.03 -7.85
CA LYS A 33 8.88 9.35 -6.87
C LYS A 33 8.25 8.07 -6.34
N LEU A 34 6.95 7.84 -6.41
CA LEU A 34 6.31 6.55 -6.06
C LEU A 34 6.29 5.58 -7.25
N ALA A 35 6.17 6.12 -8.47
CA ALA A 35 6.36 5.37 -9.69
C ALA A 35 7.80 4.81 -9.68
N ASP A 36 7.91 3.49 -9.62
CA ASP A 36 9.18 2.76 -9.65
C ASP A 36 9.27 2.00 -10.97
N PRO A 37 9.35 2.71 -12.12
CA PRO A 37 9.21 2.10 -13.43
C PRO A 37 10.37 1.15 -13.70
N VAL A 38 10.05 0.02 -14.30
CA VAL A 38 11.01 -1.00 -14.69
C VAL A 38 11.51 -0.69 -16.11
N ILE A 39 12.82 -0.75 -16.35
CA ILE A 39 13.40 -0.66 -17.71
C ILE A 39 13.45 -2.09 -18.29
N PRO A 40 12.86 -2.37 -19.47
CA PRO A 40 12.89 -3.69 -20.11
C PRO A 40 14.32 -4.27 -20.21
N PRO A 41 14.53 -5.61 -20.12
CA PRO A 41 13.62 -6.70 -20.55
C PRO A 41 13.04 -7.53 -19.39
N VAL A 42 12.59 -6.88 -18.31
CA VAL A 42 12.05 -7.53 -17.10
C VAL A 42 10.51 -7.55 -17.09
N SER A 43 9.92 -8.59 -16.48
CA SER A 43 8.47 -8.81 -16.41
C SER A 43 7.81 -7.89 -15.37
N GLY A 44 7.33 -6.72 -15.81
CA GLY A 44 6.54 -5.79 -14.99
C GLY A 44 6.64 -4.35 -15.47
N LEU A 45 5.62 -3.53 -15.20
CA LEU A 45 5.65 -2.09 -15.50
C LEU A 45 6.28 -1.29 -14.35
N PHE A 46 6.19 -1.81 -13.12
CA PHE A 46 6.72 -1.20 -11.89
C PHE A 46 7.29 -2.24 -10.94
N TYR A 47 8.38 -1.91 -10.23
CA TYR A 47 8.95 -2.77 -9.17
C TYR A 47 8.11 -2.74 -7.88
N GLY A 48 7.41 -1.64 -7.64
CA GLY A 48 6.59 -1.46 -6.44
C GLY A 48 7.35 -1.22 -5.13
N HIS A 49 8.69 -1.17 -5.14
CA HIS A 49 9.49 -0.98 -3.92
C HIS A 49 9.17 0.32 -3.19
N LYS A 50 8.87 1.37 -3.94
CA LYS A 50 8.62 2.69 -3.36
C LYS A 50 7.24 2.78 -2.69
N ALA A 51 6.21 2.17 -3.29
CA ALA A 51 4.91 2.01 -2.65
C ALA A 51 5.01 1.17 -1.38
N LYS A 52 5.77 0.06 -1.43
CA LYS A 52 6.08 -0.76 -0.25
C LYS A 52 6.78 0.05 0.83
N ARG A 53 7.83 0.80 0.49
CA ARG A 53 8.60 1.61 1.42
C ARG A 53 7.75 2.67 2.09
N HIS A 54 6.94 3.38 1.32
CA HIS A 54 6.04 4.40 1.84
C HIS A 54 5.01 3.78 2.80
N LEU A 55 4.41 2.65 2.45
CA LEU A 55 3.52 1.92 3.36
C LEU A 55 4.24 1.54 4.66
N MET A 56 5.44 0.94 4.55
CA MET A 56 6.25 0.52 5.70
C MET A 56 6.69 1.68 6.59
N GLN A 57 6.85 2.89 6.05
CA GLN A 57 7.14 4.08 6.87
C GLN A 57 5.94 4.47 7.74
N SER A 58 4.71 4.22 7.28
CA SER A 58 3.50 4.52 8.03
C SER A 58 3.07 3.40 8.98
N ILE A 59 3.13 2.13 8.53
CA ILE A 59 2.67 0.98 9.35
C ILE A 59 3.80 0.31 10.14
N GLY A 60 5.06 0.66 9.88
CA GLY A 60 6.22 0.07 10.54
C GLY A 60 6.32 -1.44 10.30
N GLY A 61 6.48 -2.18 11.40
CA GLY A 61 6.57 -3.64 11.43
C GLY A 61 5.30 -4.35 11.92
N LEU A 62 4.15 -3.67 11.91
CA LEU A 62 2.89 -4.23 12.40
C LEU A 62 2.44 -5.42 11.55
N SER A 63 1.94 -6.45 12.23
CA SER A 63 1.20 -7.57 11.65
C SER A 63 -0.31 -7.27 11.67
N PHE A 64 -1.11 -8.14 11.05
CA PHE A 64 -2.57 -7.96 11.03
C PHE A 64 -3.17 -8.08 12.44
N GLU A 65 -2.53 -8.88 13.29
CA GLU A 65 -2.88 -9.12 14.69
C GLU A 65 -2.67 -7.87 15.57
N ASP A 66 -1.77 -6.98 15.17
CA ASP A 66 -1.45 -5.75 15.91
C ASP A 66 -2.40 -4.58 15.59
N LEU A 67 -3.30 -4.74 14.60
CA LEU A 67 -4.14 -3.66 14.11
C LEU A 67 -5.25 -3.30 15.11
N THR A 68 -5.44 -2.01 15.35
CA THR A 68 -6.56 -1.46 16.15
C THR A 68 -7.94 -1.81 15.59
N ARG A 69 -8.04 -2.11 14.30
CA ARG A 69 -9.28 -2.47 13.63
C ARG A 69 -9.03 -3.68 12.74
N ARG A 70 -9.98 -4.62 12.73
CA ARG A 70 -9.91 -5.79 11.85
C ARG A 70 -9.88 -5.34 10.39
N LEU A 71 -8.88 -5.82 9.65
CA LEU A 71 -8.68 -5.54 8.23
C LEU A 71 -8.83 -6.81 7.41
N LEU A 72 -9.49 -6.72 6.26
CA LEU A 72 -9.58 -7.78 5.27
C LEU A 72 -9.10 -7.23 3.94
N ILE A 73 -8.02 -7.81 3.39
CA ILE A 73 -7.49 -7.43 2.09
C ILE A 73 -7.80 -8.54 1.10
N VAL A 74 -8.51 -8.18 0.04
CA VAL A 74 -8.76 -9.08 -1.08
C VAL A 74 -7.68 -8.90 -2.14
N THR A 75 -7.07 -9.99 -2.55
CA THR A 75 -6.12 -10.04 -3.65
C THR A 75 -6.37 -11.27 -4.51
N PHE A 76 -5.59 -11.42 -5.59
CA PHE A 76 -5.64 -12.55 -6.49
C PHE A 76 -4.27 -13.22 -6.53
N ASP A 77 -4.24 -14.53 -6.32
CA ASP A 77 -3.03 -15.33 -6.43
C ASP A 77 -2.86 -15.75 -7.90
N LEU A 78 -1.72 -15.37 -8.49
CA LEU A 78 -1.44 -15.64 -9.91
C LEU A 78 -1.05 -17.10 -10.17
N ASP A 79 -0.52 -17.81 -9.17
CA ASP A 79 -0.06 -19.19 -9.32
C ASP A 79 -1.25 -20.15 -9.22
N THR A 80 -2.09 -19.98 -8.21
CA THR A 80 -3.28 -20.82 -7.99
C THR A 80 -4.49 -20.36 -8.81
N LYS A 81 -4.49 -19.10 -9.28
CA LYS A 81 -5.58 -18.44 -10.01
C LYS A 81 -6.86 -18.28 -9.17
N GLU A 82 -6.70 -18.15 -7.87
CA GLU A 82 -7.80 -18.04 -6.93
C GLU A 82 -7.86 -16.67 -6.23
N ARG A 83 -9.05 -16.35 -5.72
CA ARG A 83 -9.25 -15.19 -4.85
C ARG A 83 -8.65 -15.49 -3.48
N LEU A 84 -7.70 -14.68 -3.05
CA LEU A 84 -7.11 -14.73 -1.72
C LEU A 84 -7.67 -13.61 -0.83
N VAL A 85 -7.99 -13.92 0.42
CA VAL A 85 -8.37 -12.94 1.44
C VAL A 85 -7.37 -13.01 2.59
N ILE A 86 -6.59 -11.95 2.75
CA ILE A 86 -5.60 -11.78 3.83
C ILE A 86 -6.29 -11.06 5.00
N ARG A 87 -6.04 -11.50 6.22
CA ARG A 87 -6.74 -11.07 7.43
C ARG A 87 -5.85 -11.11 8.66
#